data_AF-A0A962SBJ3-F1
#
_entry.id   AF-A0A962SBJ3-F1
#
_cell.length_a   1.000
_cell.length_b   1.000
_cell.length_c   1.000
_cell.angle_alpha   90.00
_cell.angle_beta   90.00
_cell.angle_gamma   90.00
#
_symmetry.space_group_name_H-M   'P 1'
#
loop_
_entity.id
_entity.type
_entity.pdbx_description
1 polymer ?
#
loop_
_entity_poly.entity_id
_entity_poly.type
_entity_poly.pdbx_seq_one_letter_code
_entity_poly.pdbx_strand_id
1 'polypeptide(L)'
;DSSGAGNDFVQVFSHWTRTDLGRIVLTGSALMAADTDPFELIRKVFAYSDNNEKRSLVLGLYWLLEDERLGGFLEDVQRVNALDIFTALALDNPLPARYYADAPFNQLVLKSLFQNLPIDRIVGLQERRNAELVRMCDDYLHERRLAGREIPASLWLALSCKDLSEETTLAWQSALMSASDDQRYYAAKALQYCRERGEKLPVALTEVLAEQSTRERHPAIKLLVQDMQS
;
A
#
# COMPACT_ATOMS: atom_id res chain seq x y z
N ASP A 1 23.56 17.61 14.25
CA ASP A 1 22.24 16.99 13.94
C ASP A 1 21.88 17.01 12.46
N SER A 2 22.78 16.55 11.58
CA SER A 2 22.56 16.49 10.12
C SER A 2 22.44 15.05 9.58
N SER A 3 22.24 14.05 10.46
CA SER A 3 22.25 12.63 10.10
C SER A 3 20.86 12.04 9.80
N GLY A 4 19.76 12.79 9.97
CA GLY A 4 18.39 12.31 9.75
C GLY A 4 17.93 12.39 8.28
N ALA A 5 18.11 13.54 7.63
CA ALA A 5 17.58 13.80 6.29
C ALA A 5 18.24 12.97 5.17
N GLY A 6 19.51 12.59 5.33
CA GLY A 6 20.22 11.77 4.36
C GLY A 6 19.75 10.30 4.36
N ASN A 7 19.22 9.82 5.48
CA ASN A 7 18.78 8.43 5.62
C ASN A 7 17.38 8.23 5.01
N ASP A 8 16.49 9.21 5.15
CA ASP A 8 15.16 9.20 4.53
C ASP A 8 15.25 9.20 3.00
N PHE A 9 16.17 9.97 2.42
CA PHE A 9 16.35 10.00 0.95
C PHE A 9 16.83 8.64 0.42
N VAL A 10 17.75 7.96 1.10
CA VAL A 10 18.23 6.63 0.70
C VAL A 10 17.14 5.56 0.85
N GLN A 11 16.25 5.69 1.84
CA GLN A 11 15.14 4.76 2.02
C GLN A 11 14.09 4.84 0.89
N VAL A 12 13.80 6.04 0.38
CA VAL A 12 12.86 6.23 -0.75
C VAL A 12 13.31 5.43 -1.97
N PHE A 13 14.62 5.37 -2.26
CA PHE A 13 15.17 4.63 -3.40
C PHE A 13 15.64 3.21 -3.08
N SER A 14 15.39 2.70 -1.87
CA SER A 14 15.87 1.38 -1.45
C SER A 14 15.35 0.23 -2.32
N HIS A 15 14.22 0.44 -3.01
CA HIS A 15 13.63 -0.52 -3.94
C HIS A 15 14.12 -0.35 -5.41
N TRP A 16 15.04 0.58 -5.66
CA TRP A 16 15.59 0.86 -6.98
C TRP A 16 16.94 0.19 -7.17
N THR A 17 17.15 -0.35 -8.36
CA THR A 17 18.46 -0.82 -8.81
C THR A 17 19.21 0.31 -9.53
N ARG A 18 20.53 0.18 -9.65
CA ARG A 18 21.33 1.08 -10.50
C ARG A 18 20.87 1.07 -11.96
N THR A 19 20.37 -0.07 -12.43
CA THR A 19 19.80 -0.23 -13.78
C THR A 19 18.51 0.56 -13.94
N ASP A 20 17.64 0.61 -12.91
CA ASP A 20 16.44 1.44 -12.93
C ASP A 20 16.79 2.91 -13.10
N LEU A 21 17.72 3.40 -12.27
CA LEU A 21 18.16 4.79 -12.33
C LEU A 21 18.74 5.13 -13.72
N GLY A 22 19.60 4.25 -14.26
CA GLY A 22 20.16 4.44 -15.60
C GLY A 22 19.10 4.53 -16.69
N ARG A 23 18.10 3.66 -16.66
CA ARG A 23 16.97 3.68 -17.62
C ARG A 23 16.09 4.91 -17.47
N ILE A 24 15.83 5.35 -16.24
CA ILE A 24 15.06 6.57 -15.97
C ILE A 24 15.78 7.80 -16.53
N VAL A 25 17.10 7.91 -16.29
CA VAL A 25 17.92 9.02 -16.85
C VAL A 25 17.96 8.97 -18.38
N LEU A 26 18.10 7.79 -18.98
CA LEU A 26 18.06 7.64 -20.45
C LEU A 26 16.69 8.01 -21.02
N THR A 27 15.60 7.61 -20.36
CA THR A 27 14.23 7.96 -20.75
C THR A 27 14.02 9.47 -20.65
N GLY A 28 14.44 10.11 -19.56
CA GLY A 28 14.39 11.56 -19.40
C GLY A 28 15.22 12.30 -20.46
N SER A 29 16.40 11.78 -20.78
CA SER A 29 17.24 12.32 -21.86
C SER A 29 16.57 12.21 -23.23
N ALA A 30 15.90 11.09 -23.50
CA ALA A 30 15.14 10.90 -24.73
C ALA A 30 13.93 11.84 -24.80
N LEU A 31 13.21 12.05 -23.70
CA LEU A 31 12.09 13.01 -23.61
C LEU A 31 12.55 14.44 -23.87
N MET A 32 13.72 14.84 -23.35
CA MET A 32 14.28 16.18 -23.59
C MET A 32 14.77 16.38 -25.03
N ALA A 33 15.24 15.32 -25.69
CA ALA A 33 15.80 15.39 -27.04
C ALA A 33 14.76 15.20 -28.15
N ALA A 34 13.62 14.59 -27.85
CA ALA A 34 12.61 14.25 -28.84
C ALA A 34 11.71 15.45 -29.17
N ASP A 35 11.50 15.69 -30.46
CA ASP A 35 10.50 16.64 -30.96
C ASP A 35 9.15 15.92 -31.17
N THR A 36 8.63 15.32 -30.10
CA THR A 36 7.36 14.59 -30.11
C THR A 36 6.63 14.80 -28.80
N ASP A 37 5.33 14.52 -28.79
CA ASP A 37 4.53 14.57 -27.57
C ASP A 37 5.13 13.63 -26.49
N PRO A 38 5.56 14.16 -25.31
CA PRO A 38 6.22 13.37 -24.28
C PRO A 38 5.41 12.17 -23.82
N PHE A 39 4.08 12.32 -23.70
CA PHE A 39 3.19 11.23 -23.34
C PHE A 39 3.18 10.12 -24.40
N GLU A 40 3.05 10.44 -25.69
CA GLU A 40 3.13 9.44 -26.75
C GLU A 40 4.50 8.75 -26.81
N LEU A 41 5.60 9.45 -26.49
CA LEU A 41 6.90 8.80 -26.34
C LEU A 41 6.91 7.80 -25.18
N ILE A 42 6.43 8.19 -23.99
CA ILE A 42 6.30 7.28 -22.84
C ILE A 42 5.44 6.06 -23.19
N ARG A 43 4.30 6.27 -23.86
CA ARG A 43 3.39 5.20 -24.28
C ARG A 43 4.07 4.21 -25.22
N LYS A 44 4.84 4.72 -26.19
CA LYS A 44 5.64 3.91 -27.13
C LYS A 44 6.74 3.15 -26.41
N VAL A 45 7.52 3.82 -25.55
CA VAL A 45 8.56 3.18 -24.75
C VAL A 45 7.95 2.04 -23.93
N PHE A 46 6.84 2.29 -23.22
CA PHE A 46 6.16 1.26 -22.44
C PHE A 46 5.69 0.09 -23.32
N ALA A 47 5.08 0.35 -24.47
CA ALA A 47 4.54 -0.70 -25.34
C ALA A 47 5.62 -1.66 -25.87
N TYR A 48 6.79 -1.14 -26.23
CA TYR A 48 7.89 -1.91 -26.86
C TYR A 48 8.99 -2.38 -25.90
N SER A 49 8.93 -1.97 -24.63
CA SER A 49 9.88 -2.36 -23.59
C SER A 49 9.68 -3.77 -23.05
N ASP A 50 10.76 -4.39 -22.60
CA ASP A 50 10.68 -5.61 -21.78
C ASP A 50 10.10 -5.32 -20.37
N ASN A 51 9.87 -6.35 -19.56
CA ASN A 51 9.27 -6.16 -18.23
C ASN A 51 10.16 -5.36 -17.27
N ASN A 52 11.47 -5.49 -17.37
CA ASN A 52 12.40 -4.76 -16.51
C ASN A 52 12.45 -3.28 -16.89
N GLU A 53 12.41 -2.97 -18.18
CA GLU A 53 12.34 -1.61 -18.71
C GLU A 53 11.01 -0.94 -18.37
N LYS A 54 9.88 -1.64 -18.54
CA LYS A 54 8.56 -1.18 -18.11
C LYS A 54 8.54 -0.87 -16.61
N ARG A 55 9.10 -1.75 -15.79
CA ARG A 55 9.24 -1.54 -14.35
C ARG A 55 10.03 -0.25 -14.06
N SER A 56 11.20 -0.09 -14.65
CA SER A 56 12.02 1.12 -14.45
C SER A 56 11.29 2.39 -14.89
N LEU A 57 10.55 2.33 -16.00
CA LEU A 57 9.74 3.44 -16.48
C LEU A 57 8.63 3.80 -15.48
N VAL A 58 7.87 2.82 -14.97
CA VAL A 58 6.79 3.04 -13.99
C VAL A 58 7.33 3.64 -12.69
N LEU A 59 8.50 3.18 -12.23
CA LEU A 59 9.18 3.79 -11.08
C LEU A 59 9.48 5.27 -11.35
N GLY A 60 10.11 5.58 -12.49
CA GLY A 60 10.54 6.95 -12.80
C GLY A 60 9.43 7.92 -13.20
N LEU A 61 8.23 7.42 -13.50
CA LEU A 61 7.20 8.20 -14.20
C LEU A 61 6.79 9.49 -13.48
N TYR A 62 6.80 9.48 -12.15
CA TYR A 62 6.50 10.67 -11.33
C TYR A 62 7.43 11.85 -11.61
N TRP A 63 8.71 11.59 -11.92
CA TRP A 63 9.68 12.64 -12.25
C TRP A 63 9.78 12.92 -13.74
N LEU A 64 9.37 11.97 -14.58
CA LEU A 64 9.54 12.04 -16.03
C LEU A 64 8.40 12.80 -16.72
N LEU A 65 7.19 12.76 -16.19
CA LEU A 65 6.02 13.30 -16.88
C LEU A 65 4.94 13.77 -15.91
N GLU A 66 4.44 14.97 -16.14
CA GLU A 66 3.21 15.49 -15.54
C GLU A 66 2.19 15.72 -16.66
N ASP A 67 1.19 14.84 -16.74
CA ASP A 67 0.18 14.85 -17.82
C ASP A 67 -1.14 14.26 -17.32
N GLU A 68 -2.29 14.84 -17.70
CA GLU A 68 -3.62 14.38 -17.29
C GLU A 68 -3.95 12.99 -17.84
N ARG A 69 -3.37 12.60 -18.97
CA ARG A 69 -3.57 11.29 -19.61
C ARG A 69 -2.94 10.14 -18.81
N LEU A 70 -2.11 10.44 -17.81
CA LEU A 70 -1.47 9.43 -16.96
C LEU A 70 -2.47 8.57 -16.21
N GLY A 71 -3.64 9.09 -15.82
CA GLY A 71 -4.65 8.28 -15.11
C GLY A 71 -5.06 7.03 -15.88
N GLY A 72 -5.49 7.20 -17.14
CA GLY A 72 -5.86 6.08 -18.00
C GLY A 72 -4.67 5.17 -18.33
N PHE A 73 -3.48 5.74 -18.54
CA PHE A 73 -2.27 4.96 -18.77
C PHE A 73 -1.91 4.06 -17.59
N LEU A 74 -1.99 4.57 -16.35
CA LEU A 74 -1.68 3.81 -15.15
C LEU A 74 -2.68 2.66 -14.94
N GLU A 75 -3.95 2.84 -15.30
CA GLU A 75 -4.91 1.73 -15.30
C GLU A 75 -4.51 0.61 -16.28
N ASP A 76 -3.98 0.96 -17.45
CA ASP A 76 -3.43 -0.03 -18.39
C ASP A 76 -2.20 -0.73 -17.81
N VAL A 77 -1.30 0.01 -17.16
CA VAL A 77 -0.16 -0.57 -16.42
C VAL A 77 -0.65 -1.55 -15.35
N GLN A 78 -1.69 -1.20 -14.59
CA GLN A 78 -2.27 -2.06 -13.55
C GLN A 78 -2.84 -3.37 -14.11
N ARG A 79 -3.34 -3.39 -15.36
CA ARG A 79 -3.88 -4.59 -16.02
C ARG A 79 -2.79 -5.55 -16.49
N VAL A 80 -1.53 -5.12 -16.55
CA VAL A 80 -0.41 -5.99 -16.91
C VAL A 80 -0.25 -7.09 -15.86
N ASN A 81 -0.16 -8.35 -16.33
CA ASN A 81 0.08 -9.52 -15.48
C ASN A 81 1.57 -9.72 -15.22
N ALA A 82 2.21 -8.75 -14.58
CA ALA A 82 3.61 -8.82 -14.17
C ALA A 82 3.76 -8.23 -12.77
N LEU A 83 4.13 -9.09 -11.79
CA LEU A 83 4.21 -8.69 -10.38
C LEU A 83 5.20 -7.55 -10.17
N ASP A 84 6.35 -7.55 -10.83
CA ASP A 84 7.37 -6.52 -10.66
C ASP A 84 6.91 -5.14 -11.14
N ILE A 85 6.19 -5.08 -12.26
CA ILE A 85 5.61 -3.84 -12.80
C ILE A 85 4.48 -3.36 -11.88
N PHE A 86 3.61 -4.27 -11.45
CA PHE A 86 2.52 -3.94 -10.54
C PHE A 86 3.04 -3.44 -9.18
N THR A 87 4.11 -4.03 -8.66
CA THR A 87 4.74 -3.60 -7.40
C THR A 87 5.32 -2.19 -7.53
N ALA A 88 6.00 -1.89 -8.66
CA ALA A 88 6.49 -0.55 -8.97
C ALA A 88 5.37 0.49 -9.11
N LEU A 89 4.19 0.07 -9.55
CA LEU A 89 3.00 0.92 -9.62
C LEU A 89 2.36 1.13 -8.25
N ALA A 90 2.24 0.07 -7.45
CA ALA A 90 1.40 0.07 -6.25
C ALA A 90 2.13 0.60 -5.01
N LEU A 91 3.41 0.26 -4.83
CA LEU A 91 4.15 0.54 -3.59
C LEU A 91 5.09 1.73 -3.77
N ASP A 92 5.11 2.61 -2.78
CA ASP A 92 5.94 3.84 -2.70
C ASP A 92 5.83 4.74 -3.92
N ASN A 93 4.74 4.62 -4.68
CA ASN A 93 4.48 5.38 -5.88
C ASN A 93 3.31 6.34 -5.61
N PRO A 94 3.51 7.67 -5.72
CA PRO A 94 2.46 8.64 -5.47
C PRO A 94 1.43 8.72 -6.61
N LEU A 95 1.70 8.12 -7.77
CA LEU A 95 0.88 8.29 -8.97
C LEU A 95 -0.55 7.72 -8.82
N PRO A 96 -0.78 6.51 -8.28
CA PRO A 96 -2.15 6.03 -8.05
C PRO A 96 -2.95 6.97 -7.14
N ALA A 97 -2.35 7.44 -6.04
CA ALA A 97 -3.02 8.37 -5.13
C ALA A 97 -3.41 9.68 -5.83
N ARG A 98 -2.54 10.18 -6.70
CA ARG A 98 -2.69 11.45 -7.42
C ARG A 98 -3.68 11.38 -8.59
N TYR A 99 -3.65 10.31 -9.37
CA TYR A 99 -4.34 10.25 -10.67
C TYR A 99 -5.57 9.33 -10.70
N TYR A 100 -5.68 8.35 -9.80
CA TYR A 100 -6.82 7.44 -9.84
C TYR A 100 -8.09 8.05 -9.24
N ALA A 101 -9.23 7.78 -9.87
CA ALA A 101 -10.51 7.79 -9.19
C ALA A 101 -10.60 6.67 -8.13
N ASP A 102 -11.64 6.69 -7.29
CA ASP A 102 -11.72 5.75 -6.16
C ASP A 102 -11.79 4.29 -6.59
N ALA A 103 -12.52 3.97 -7.66
CA ALA A 103 -12.65 2.59 -8.13
C ALA A 103 -11.29 1.94 -8.53
N PRO A 104 -10.47 2.53 -9.42
CA PRO A 104 -9.16 1.95 -9.75
C PRO A 104 -8.20 1.91 -8.56
N PHE A 105 -8.27 2.89 -7.64
CA PHE A 105 -7.49 2.87 -6.41
C PHE A 105 -7.89 1.71 -5.49
N ASN A 106 -9.19 1.49 -5.28
CA ASN A 106 -9.68 0.37 -4.48
C ASN A 106 -9.24 -0.98 -5.07
N GLN A 107 -9.30 -1.12 -6.39
CA GLN A 107 -8.83 -2.32 -7.10
C GLN A 107 -7.32 -2.52 -6.99
N LEU A 108 -6.53 -1.43 -6.97
CA LEU A 108 -5.08 -1.50 -6.74
C LEU A 108 -4.79 -2.05 -5.33
N VAL A 109 -5.49 -1.57 -4.31
CA VAL A 109 -5.33 -2.06 -2.93
C VAL A 109 -5.73 -3.53 -2.81
N LEU A 110 -6.89 -3.92 -3.35
CA LEU A 110 -7.35 -5.30 -3.29
C LEU A 110 -6.41 -6.26 -4.05
N LYS A 111 -5.97 -5.87 -5.26
CA LYS A 111 -4.98 -6.66 -6.02
C LYS A 111 -3.65 -6.77 -5.27
N SER A 112 -3.23 -5.73 -4.55
CA SER A 112 -2.02 -5.79 -3.71
C SER A 112 -2.14 -6.83 -2.60
N LEU A 113 -3.31 -6.92 -1.95
CA LEU A 113 -3.59 -7.95 -0.95
C LEU A 113 -3.63 -9.37 -1.54
N PHE A 114 -4.16 -9.55 -2.76
CA PHE A 114 -4.11 -10.84 -3.46
C PHE A 114 -2.68 -11.30 -3.75
N GLN A 115 -1.79 -10.35 -4.04
CA GLN A 115 -0.37 -10.59 -4.29
C GLN A 115 0.48 -10.62 -3.00
N ASN A 116 -0.16 -10.55 -1.82
CA ASN A 116 0.49 -10.51 -0.50
C ASN A 116 1.51 -9.37 -0.35
N LEU A 117 1.24 -8.22 -0.97
CA LEU A 117 2.07 -7.02 -0.87
C LEU A 117 1.73 -6.21 0.40
N PRO A 118 2.71 -5.53 1.02
CA PRO A 118 2.51 -4.70 2.21
C PRO A 118 1.77 -3.40 1.86
N ILE A 119 0.45 -3.37 2.05
CA ILE A 119 -0.36 -2.23 1.61
C ILE A 119 -0.11 -0.94 2.41
N ASP A 120 0.62 -0.98 3.52
CA ASP A 120 1.09 0.24 4.20
C ASP A 120 2.05 1.07 3.37
N ARG A 121 2.67 0.48 2.34
CA ARG A 121 3.51 1.19 1.37
C ARG A 121 2.70 1.79 0.22
N ILE A 122 1.38 1.58 0.15
CA ILE A 122 0.53 2.27 -0.81
C ILE A 122 0.35 3.70 -0.34
N VAL A 123 0.93 4.64 -1.09
CA VAL A 123 0.81 6.07 -0.82
C VAL A 123 -0.67 6.46 -0.89
N GLY A 124 -1.13 7.23 0.09
CA GLY A 124 -2.51 7.75 0.15
C GLY A 124 -3.56 6.75 0.65
N LEU A 125 -3.18 5.54 1.11
CA LEU A 125 -4.15 4.53 1.56
C LEU A 125 -5.09 5.04 2.66
N GLN A 126 -4.54 5.72 3.68
CA GLN A 126 -5.33 6.16 4.84
C GLN A 126 -6.30 7.28 4.49
N GLU A 127 -5.87 8.21 3.64
CA GLU A 127 -6.67 9.34 3.17
C GLU A 127 -7.79 8.87 2.24
N ARG A 128 -7.51 7.87 1.39
CA ARG A 128 -8.42 7.38 0.36
C ARG A 128 -9.30 6.20 0.78
N ARG A 129 -9.16 5.73 2.03
CA ARG A 129 -10.02 4.66 2.57
C ARG A 129 -11.49 5.10 2.55
N ASN A 130 -12.27 4.47 1.67
CA ASN A 130 -13.69 4.72 1.48
C ASN A 130 -14.52 3.47 1.82
N ALA A 131 -15.85 3.62 1.87
CA ALA A 131 -16.77 2.54 2.26
C ALA A 131 -16.69 1.34 1.31
N GLU A 132 -16.51 1.57 0.01
CA GLU A 132 -16.40 0.47 -0.96
C GLU A 132 -15.09 -0.31 -0.79
N LEU A 133 -13.97 0.38 -0.52
CA LEU A 133 -12.70 -0.29 -0.20
C LEU A 133 -12.84 -1.17 1.04
N VAL A 134 -13.42 -0.62 2.11
CA VAL A 134 -13.65 -1.37 3.36
C VAL A 134 -14.49 -2.61 3.08
N ARG A 135 -15.60 -2.46 2.34
CA ARG A 135 -16.49 -3.56 1.97
C ARG A 135 -15.75 -4.64 1.16
N MET A 136 -14.99 -4.26 0.13
CA MET A 136 -14.22 -5.18 -0.70
C MET A 136 -13.17 -5.95 0.12
N CYS A 137 -12.47 -5.28 1.04
CA CYS A 137 -11.47 -5.90 1.89
C CYS A 137 -12.08 -6.80 2.98
N ASP A 138 -13.25 -6.44 3.49
CA ASP A 138 -14.02 -7.27 4.43
C ASP A 138 -14.56 -8.54 3.76
N ASP A 139 -15.10 -8.43 2.54
CA ASP A 139 -15.48 -9.60 1.71
C ASP A 139 -14.28 -10.53 1.50
N TYR A 140 -13.12 -9.97 1.16
CA TYR A 140 -11.90 -10.75 0.96
C TYR A 140 -11.40 -11.43 2.24
N LEU A 141 -11.49 -10.75 3.38
CA LEU A 141 -11.21 -11.35 4.70
C LEU A 141 -12.09 -12.60 4.92
N HIS A 142 -13.40 -12.47 4.72
CA HIS A 142 -14.36 -13.57 4.86
C HIS A 142 -14.05 -14.72 3.90
N GLU A 143 -13.77 -14.42 2.62
CA GLU A 143 -13.40 -15.43 1.63
C GLU A 143 -12.16 -16.21 2.05
N ARG A 144 -11.11 -15.53 2.54
CA ARG A 144 -9.88 -16.19 3.03
C ARG A 144 -10.18 -17.11 4.22
N ARG A 145 -10.98 -16.66 5.18
CA ARG A 145 -11.34 -17.46 6.37
C ARG A 145 -12.15 -18.69 6.01
N LEU A 146 -13.18 -18.55 5.18
CA LEU A 146 -14.00 -19.65 4.70
C LEU A 146 -13.16 -20.69 3.92
N ALA A 147 -12.15 -20.22 3.20
CA ALA A 147 -11.21 -21.08 2.49
C ALA A 147 -10.08 -21.65 3.38
N GLY A 148 -10.05 -21.33 4.67
CA GLY A 148 -8.98 -21.75 5.59
C GLY A 148 -7.59 -21.22 5.23
N ARG A 149 -7.52 -20.10 4.50
CA ARG A 149 -6.26 -19.50 4.04
C ARG A 149 -5.84 -18.35 4.96
N GLU A 150 -4.53 -18.10 5.05
CA GLU A 150 -3.98 -17.05 5.91
C GLU A 150 -4.48 -15.65 5.51
N ILE A 151 -4.75 -14.78 6.47
CA ILE A 151 -5.16 -13.40 6.17
C ILE A 151 -3.88 -12.57 5.94
N PRO A 152 -3.74 -11.81 4.83
CA PRO A 152 -2.59 -10.92 4.67
C PRO A 152 -2.52 -9.92 5.83
N ALA A 153 -1.36 -9.82 6.50
CA ALA A 153 -1.26 -9.04 7.73
C ALA A 153 -1.63 -7.56 7.54
N SER A 154 -1.23 -6.95 6.42
CA SER A 154 -1.55 -5.55 6.14
C SER A 154 -3.03 -5.29 5.80
N LEU A 155 -3.87 -6.33 5.63
CA LEU A 155 -5.30 -6.19 5.30
C LEU A 155 -6.04 -5.32 6.31
N TRP A 156 -5.70 -5.43 7.60
CA TRP A 156 -6.34 -4.67 8.68
C TRP A 156 -6.33 -3.16 8.43
N LEU A 157 -5.30 -2.65 7.73
CA LEU A 157 -5.15 -1.22 7.41
C LEU A 157 -6.22 -0.68 6.45
N ALA A 158 -6.86 -1.56 5.68
CA ALA A 158 -7.93 -1.21 4.74
C ALA A 158 -9.33 -1.31 5.37
N LEU A 159 -9.46 -1.86 6.59
CA LEU A 159 -10.73 -1.97 7.29
C LEU A 159 -11.07 -0.71 8.10
N SER A 160 -12.34 -0.59 8.47
CA SER A 160 -12.89 0.46 9.34
C SER A 160 -13.22 -0.13 10.70
N CYS A 161 -13.20 0.68 11.76
CA CYS A 161 -13.67 0.25 13.09
C CYS A 161 -15.18 0.47 13.29
N LYS A 162 -15.85 1.09 12.31
CA LYS A 162 -17.31 1.28 12.29
C LYS A 162 -18.01 0.07 11.70
N ASP A 163 -19.17 -0.25 12.27
CA ASP A 163 -20.12 -1.24 11.75
C ASP A 163 -19.50 -2.61 11.44
N LEU A 164 -18.50 -3.00 12.25
CA LEU A 164 -17.84 -4.29 12.13
C LEU A 164 -18.80 -5.44 12.41
N SER A 165 -18.74 -6.48 11.57
CA SER A 165 -19.44 -7.72 11.84
C SER A 165 -18.84 -8.43 13.06
N GLU A 166 -19.61 -9.32 13.69
CA GLU A 166 -19.11 -10.17 14.76
C GLU A 166 -17.93 -11.04 14.27
N GLU A 167 -18.03 -11.55 13.04
CA GLU A 167 -16.99 -12.39 12.44
C GLU A 167 -15.69 -11.61 12.23
N THR A 168 -15.75 -10.41 11.65
CA THR A 168 -14.59 -9.53 11.46
C THR A 168 -13.98 -9.12 12.78
N THR A 169 -14.81 -8.82 13.79
CA THR A 169 -14.33 -8.50 15.15
C THR A 169 -13.53 -9.66 15.73
N LEU A 170 -14.05 -10.89 15.67
CA LEU A 170 -13.33 -12.09 16.13
C LEU A 170 -12.04 -12.35 15.35
N ALA A 171 -12.05 -12.08 14.03
CA ALA A 171 -10.86 -12.19 13.19
C ALA A 171 -9.75 -11.25 13.69
N TRP A 172 -10.12 -10.00 13.95
CA TRP A 172 -9.20 -8.95 14.37
C TRP A 172 -8.66 -9.21 15.78
N GLN A 173 -9.50 -9.69 16.71
CA GLN A 173 -9.03 -10.17 18.03
C GLN A 173 -8.00 -11.28 17.90
N SER A 174 -8.25 -12.26 17.02
CA SER A 174 -7.33 -13.36 16.75
C SER A 174 -5.99 -12.85 16.18
N ALA A 175 -6.03 -11.81 15.33
CA ALA A 175 -4.83 -11.19 14.78
C ALA A 175 -4.01 -10.45 15.84
N LEU A 176 -4.65 -9.71 16.75
CA LEU A 176 -3.99 -9.02 17.87
C LEU A 176 -3.26 -9.99 18.82
N MET A 177 -3.76 -11.22 18.94
CA MET A 177 -3.18 -12.27 19.79
C MET A 177 -2.35 -13.30 19.01
N SER A 178 -2.09 -13.05 17.73
CA SER A 178 -1.41 -13.99 16.84
C SER A 178 0.05 -14.23 17.25
N ALA A 179 0.56 -15.44 16.99
CA ALA A 179 1.99 -15.72 17.13
C ALA A 179 2.85 -14.93 16.12
N SER A 180 2.26 -14.47 15.01
CA SER A 180 2.96 -13.66 14.00
C SER A 180 3.08 -12.20 14.44
N ASP A 181 4.30 -11.69 14.48
CA ASP A 181 4.58 -10.30 14.81
C ASP A 181 3.94 -9.33 13.80
N ASP A 182 3.94 -9.68 12.51
CA ASP A 182 3.29 -8.87 11.47
C ASP A 182 1.78 -8.76 11.69
N GLN A 183 1.11 -9.88 12.01
CA GLN A 183 -0.32 -9.86 12.30
C GLN A 183 -0.64 -8.92 13.47
N ARG A 184 0.11 -9.05 14.57
CA ARG A 184 -0.10 -8.19 15.74
C ARG A 184 0.20 -6.73 15.44
N TYR A 185 1.30 -6.46 14.73
CA TYR A 185 1.72 -5.11 14.36
C TYR A 185 0.66 -4.41 13.50
N TYR A 186 0.25 -5.03 12.38
CA TYR A 186 -0.71 -4.42 11.47
C TYR A 186 -2.11 -4.33 12.07
N ALA A 187 -2.54 -5.32 12.87
CA ALA A 187 -3.81 -5.27 13.58
C ALA A 187 -3.85 -4.10 14.58
N ALA A 188 -2.77 -3.88 15.35
CA ALA A 188 -2.67 -2.75 16.26
C ALA A 188 -2.58 -1.41 15.52
N LYS A 189 -1.81 -1.34 14.43
CA LYS A 189 -1.63 -0.13 13.61
C LYS A 189 -2.92 0.33 12.98
N ALA A 190 -3.74 -0.60 12.49
CA ALA A 190 -5.06 -0.30 11.97
C ALA A 190 -6.00 0.32 13.02
N LEU A 191 -5.91 -0.12 14.28
CA LEU A 191 -6.70 0.45 15.38
C LEU A 191 -6.22 1.86 15.77
N GLN A 192 -4.91 2.12 15.70
CA GLN A 192 -4.37 3.47 15.82
C GLN A 192 -4.97 4.39 14.75
N TYR A 193 -4.98 3.97 13.49
CA TYR A 193 -5.59 4.74 12.40
C TYR A 193 -7.09 4.98 12.60
N CYS A 194 -7.83 4.01 13.11
CA CYS A 194 -9.23 4.24 13.50
C CYS A 194 -9.36 5.35 14.55
N ARG A 195 -8.53 5.35 15.61
CA ARG A 195 -8.55 6.41 16.64
C ARG A 195 -8.21 7.77 16.07
N GLU A 196 -7.16 7.87 15.24
CA GLU A 196 -6.73 9.12 14.60
C GLU A 196 -7.83 9.73 13.72
N ARG A 197 -8.68 8.87 13.13
CA ARG A 197 -9.86 9.28 12.36
C ARG A 197 -11.12 9.55 13.21
N GLY A 198 -11.01 9.48 14.53
CA GLY A 198 -12.11 9.67 15.46
C GLY A 198 -13.15 8.54 15.45
N GLU A 199 -12.78 7.35 14.96
CA GLU A 199 -13.66 6.18 14.98
C GLU A 199 -13.64 5.57 16.39
N LYS A 200 -14.82 5.22 16.90
CA LYS A 200 -14.92 4.53 18.18
C LYS A 200 -14.49 3.09 18.00
N LEU A 201 -13.51 2.64 18.78
CA LEU A 201 -13.10 1.25 18.78
C LEU A 201 -14.18 0.38 19.46
N PRO A 202 -14.48 -0.82 18.92
CA PRO A 202 -15.30 -1.79 19.62
C PRO A 202 -14.71 -2.16 20.98
N VAL A 203 -15.57 -2.36 21.98
CA VAL A 203 -15.17 -2.74 23.34
C VAL A 203 -14.33 -4.01 23.32
N ALA A 204 -14.78 -5.02 22.56
CA ALA A 204 -14.10 -6.30 22.41
C ALA A 204 -12.66 -6.18 21.87
N LEU A 205 -12.37 -5.20 21.00
CA LEU A 205 -11.00 -4.94 20.52
C LEU A 205 -10.17 -4.17 21.54
N THR A 206 -10.81 -3.29 22.30
CA THR A 206 -10.16 -2.49 23.35
C THR A 206 -9.69 -3.38 24.50
N GLU A 207 -10.50 -4.37 24.91
CA GLU A 207 -10.14 -5.35 25.94
C GLU A 207 -8.94 -6.21 25.53
N VAL A 208 -8.93 -6.70 24.29
CA VAL A 208 -7.80 -7.49 23.77
C VAL A 208 -6.53 -6.65 23.66
N LEU A 209 -6.65 -5.38 23.26
CA LEU A 209 -5.52 -4.44 23.29
C LEU A 209 -4.94 -4.27 24.70
N ALA A 210 -5.82 -4.15 25.70
CA ALA A 210 -5.44 -4.04 27.11
C ALA A 210 -4.66 -5.26 27.59
N GLU A 211 -5.11 -6.45 27.23
CA GLU A 211 -4.37 -7.68 27.52
C GLU A 211 -3.01 -7.69 26.80
N GLN A 212 -3.00 -7.36 25.51
CA GLN A 212 -1.80 -7.43 24.69
C GLN A 212 -0.71 -6.45 25.15
N SER A 213 -1.05 -5.26 25.67
CA SER A 213 -0.06 -4.29 26.17
C SER A 213 0.80 -4.82 27.32
N THR A 214 0.23 -5.73 28.12
CA THR A 214 0.95 -6.36 29.23
C THR A 214 1.82 -7.53 28.79
N ARG A 215 1.42 -8.23 27.72
CA ARG A 215 2.06 -9.46 27.23
C ARG A 215 3.09 -9.22 26.13
N GLU A 216 2.96 -8.13 25.39
CA GLU A 216 3.76 -7.87 24.18
C GLU A 216 5.25 -7.72 24.52
N ARG A 217 6.06 -8.44 23.75
CA ARG A 217 7.53 -8.48 23.89
C ARG A 217 8.23 -7.72 22.78
N HIS A 218 7.59 -7.59 21.61
CA HIS A 218 8.17 -6.87 20.48
C HIS A 218 8.14 -5.36 20.76
N PRO A 219 9.30 -4.67 20.80
CA PRO A 219 9.38 -3.27 21.24
C PRO A 219 8.48 -2.31 20.45
N ALA A 220 8.43 -2.47 19.13
CA ALA A 220 7.63 -1.59 18.26
C ALA A 220 6.11 -1.78 18.47
N ILE A 221 5.66 -3.01 18.68
CA ILE A 221 4.23 -3.31 18.90
C ILE A 221 3.84 -2.84 20.30
N LYS A 222 4.72 -3.04 21.28
CA LYS A 222 4.50 -2.59 22.65
C LYS A 222 4.32 -1.07 22.72
N LEU A 223 5.19 -0.31 22.05
CA LEU A 223 5.08 1.14 21.96
C LEU A 223 3.74 1.56 21.34
N LEU A 224 3.41 0.97 20.19
CA LEU A 224 2.17 1.23 19.46
C LEU A 224 0.91 0.97 20.30
N VAL A 225 0.89 -0.13 21.06
CA VAL A 225 -0.25 -0.48 21.92
C VAL A 225 -0.32 0.41 23.17
N GLN A 226 0.82 0.79 23.74
CA GLN A 226 0.87 1.67 24.91
C GLN A 226 0.40 3.09 24.60
N ASP A 227 0.84 3.66 23.47
CA ASP A 227 0.37 4.98 22.99
C ASP A 227 -1.16 4.99 22.77
N MET A 228 -1.75 3.83 22.49
CA MET A 228 -3.19 3.71 22.35
C MET A 228 -3.97 3.69 23.69
N GLN A 229 -3.30 3.50 24.81
CA GLN A 229 -3.90 3.43 26.15
C GLN A 229 -3.79 4.75 26.93
N SER A 230 -2.89 5.64 26.50
CA SER A 230 -2.86 7.05 26.93
C SER A 230 -3.92 7.90 26.24
#